data_AF-A0A850X341-F1
#
_entry.id   AF-A0A850X341-F1
#
_cell.length_a   1.000
_cell.length_b   1.000
_cell.length_c   1.000
_cell.angle_alpha   90.00
_cell.angle_beta   90.00
_cell.angle_gamma   90.00
#
_symmetry.space_group_name_H-M   'P 1'
#
loop_
_entity.id
_entity.type
_entity.pdbx_description
1 polymer ?
#
loop_
_entity_poly.entity_id
_entity_poly.type
_entity_poly.pdbx_seq_one_letter_code
_entity_poly.pdbx_strand_id
1 'polypeptide(L)'
;DSFILDDPDLKDIDPVVLKHCHAAAATCILEAGKHRADVSAISACLEDCKLDKEKIEQFCTEYQVFKLEFVTVVSFSIGRSPLHITDVSWRLEYQIKNNQLHKTYQPSYLVTLNVE
;
A
#
# COMPACT_ATOMS: atom_id res chain seq x y z
N ASP A 1 27.16 -2.96 0.46
CA ASP A 1 25.94 -3.63 0.99
C ASP A 1 26.25 -4.83 1.90
N SER A 2 26.99 -4.65 2.99
CA SER A 2 27.34 -5.76 3.92
C SER A 2 27.03 -5.50 5.40
N PHE A 3 26.52 -4.34 5.78
CA PHE A 3 26.49 -3.92 7.20
C PHE A 3 25.47 -4.66 8.10
N ILE A 4 24.53 -5.44 7.57
CA ILE A 4 23.52 -6.15 8.37
C ILE A 4 23.92 -7.61 8.68
N LEU A 5 24.93 -8.15 7.98
CA LEU A 5 25.35 -9.55 8.09
C LEU A 5 26.51 -9.81 9.07
N ASP A 6 27.08 -8.76 9.68
CA ASP A 6 28.28 -8.89 10.53
C ASP A 6 27.97 -9.15 12.02
N ASP A 7 26.69 -9.33 12.39
CA ASP A 7 26.34 -9.70 13.75
C ASP A 7 26.88 -11.11 14.07
N PRO A 8 27.75 -11.26 15.09
CA PRO A 8 28.35 -12.54 15.45
C PRO A 8 27.31 -13.63 15.76
N ASP A 9 26.12 -13.26 16.23
CA ASP A 9 25.05 -14.20 16.59
C ASP A 9 24.26 -14.71 15.37
N LEU A 10 24.43 -14.09 14.20
CA LEU A 10 23.72 -14.43 12.95
C LEU A 10 24.60 -15.17 11.94
N LYS A 11 25.88 -15.42 12.25
CA LYS A 11 26.87 -16.03 11.34
C LYS A 11 26.55 -17.47 10.93
N ASP A 12 25.84 -18.21 11.79
CA ASP A 12 25.51 -19.61 11.56
C ASP A 12 24.20 -19.79 10.76
N ILE A 13 23.50 -18.70 10.46
CA ILE A 13 22.22 -18.71 9.74
C ILE A 13 22.47 -18.56 8.24
N ASP A 14 21.73 -19.31 7.41
CA ASP A 14 21.80 -19.19 5.96
C ASP A 14 21.54 -17.72 5.52
N PRO A 15 22.49 -17.09 4.79
CA PRO A 15 22.35 -15.72 4.31
C PRO A 15 21.09 -15.47 3.48
N VAL A 16 20.58 -16.49 2.78
CA VAL A 16 19.34 -16.38 2.00
C VAL A 16 18.13 -16.23 2.93
N VAL A 17 18.08 -17.04 3.98
CA VAL A 17 17.03 -16.99 5.00
C VAL A 17 17.09 -15.67 5.75
N LEU A 18 18.29 -15.20 6.11
CA LEU A 18 18.43 -13.91 6.81
C LEU A 18 17.91 -12.74 5.96
N LYS A 19 18.26 -12.70 4.66
CA LYS A 19 17.75 -11.69 3.74
C LYS A 19 16.23 -11.75 3.62
N HIS A 20 15.67 -12.96 3.55
CA HIS A 20 14.22 -13.14 3.47
C HIS A 20 13.51 -12.66 4.75
N CYS A 21 14.06 -12.99 5.92
CA CYS A 21 13.56 -12.51 7.20
C CYS A 21 13.62 -10.99 7.32
N HIS A 22 14.74 -10.37 6.92
CA HIS A 22 14.87 -8.92 6.90
C HIS A 22 13.86 -8.27 5.95
N ALA A 23 13.71 -8.80 4.74
CA ALA A 23 12.73 -8.31 3.77
C ALA A 23 11.31 -8.44 4.33
N ALA A 24 10.94 -9.60 4.89
CA ALA A 24 9.63 -9.83 5.49
C ALA A 24 9.36 -8.86 6.65
N ALA A 25 10.33 -8.64 7.55
CA ALA A 25 10.21 -7.70 8.66
C ALA A 25 10.04 -6.26 8.16
N ALA A 26 10.88 -5.82 7.21
CA ALA A 26 10.77 -4.49 6.62
C ALA A 26 9.42 -4.28 5.91
N THR A 27 8.94 -5.28 5.15
CA THR A 27 7.62 -5.23 4.51
C THR A 27 6.49 -5.17 5.53
N CYS A 28 6.57 -5.95 6.61
CA CYS A 28 5.57 -5.92 7.69
C CYS A 28 5.47 -4.52 8.32
N ILE A 29 6.61 -3.90 8.64
CA ILE A 29 6.67 -2.54 9.21
C ILE A 29 6.11 -1.51 8.21
N LEU A 30 6.49 -1.62 6.92
CA LEU A 30 5.98 -0.76 5.85
C LEU A 30 4.47 -0.85 5.66
N GLU A 31 3.93 -2.05 5.60
CA GLU A 31 2.50 -2.29 5.40
C GLU A 31 1.70 -1.84 6.63
N ALA A 32 2.21 -2.09 7.83
CA ALA A 32 1.63 -1.61 9.08
C ALA A 32 1.58 -0.07 9.13
N GLY A 33 2.67 0.60 8.72
CA GLY A 33 2.73 2.06 8.63
C GLY A 33 1.77 2.64 7.58
N LYS A 34 1.70 2.01 6.40
CA LYS A 34 0.80 2.39 5.30
C LYS A 34 -0.68 2.30 5.71
N HIS A 35 -1.08 1.22 6.37
CA HIS A 35 -2.46 1.03 6.84
C HIS A 35 -2.76 1.72 8.18
N ARG A 36 -1.78 2.39 8.78
CA ARG A 36 -1.88 2.98 10.13
C ARG A 36 -2.36 1.95 11.16
N ALA A 37 -1.92 0.70 11.00
CA ALA A 37 -2.34 -0.42 11.82
C ALA A 37 -2.07 -0.13 13.31
N ASP A 38 -3.03 -0.49 14.14
CA ASP A 38 -2.90 -0.46 15.59
C ASP A 38 -2.21 -1.74 16.09
N VAL A 39 -1.79 -1.72 17.35
CA VAL A 39 -1.06 -2.84 17.95
C VAL A 39 -1.89 -4.12 17.91
N SER A 40 -3.22 -4.05 18.04
CA SER A 40 -4.05 -5.26 18.01
C SER A 40 -4.06 -5.93 16.63
N ALA A 41 -4.13 -5.15 15.55
CA ALA A 41 -4.07 -5.67 14.19
C ALA A 41 -2.70 -6.28 13.85
N ILE A 42 -1.61 -5.65 14.33
CA ILE A 42 -0.26 -6.19 14.16
C ILE A 42 -0.08 -7.48 14.96
N SER A 43 -0.50 -7.49 16.23
CA SER A 43 -0.43 -8.69 17.07
C SER A 43 -1.22 -9.85 16.46
N ALA A 44 -2.45 -9.61 15.98
CA ALA A 44 -3.25 -10.65 15.32
C ALA A 44 -2.53 -11.23 14.08
N CYS A 45 -1.93 -10.37 13.24
CA CYS A 45 -1.18 -10.79 12.07
C CYS A 45 0.07 -11.64 12.45
N LEU A 46 0.79 -11.24 13.50
CA LEU A 46 1.97 -11.97 13.96
C LEU A 46 1.60 -13.27 14.69
N GLU A 47 0.46 -13.32 15.38
CA GLU A 47 -0.11 -14.53 15.97
C GLU A 47 -0.48 -15.56 14.88
N ASP A 48 -1.08 -15.11 13.76
CA ASP A 48 -1.34 -15.96 12.60
C ASP A 48 -0.04 -16.53 11.98
N CYS A 49 1.07 -15.80 12.11
CA CYS A 49 2.40 -16.25 11.71
C CYS A 49 3.05 -17.25 12.69
N LYS A 50 2.35 -17.64 13.76
CA LYS A 50 2.85 -18.55 14.83
C LYS A 50 4.08 -18.02 15.56
N LEU A 51 4.21 -16.70 15.68
CA LEU A 51 5.26 -16.09 16.49
C LEU A 51 4.93 -16.22 17.98
N ASP A 52 5.98 -16.27 18.80
CA ASP A 52 5.83 -16.31 20.25
C ASP A 52 5.32 -14.97 20.79
N LYS A 53 4.47 -15.01 21.82
CA LYS A 53 3.88 -13.81 22.43
C LYS A 53 4.93 -12.83 22.95
N GLU A 54 6.05 -13.32 23.47
CA GLU A 54 7.15 -12.48 23.96
C GLU A 54 7.77 -11.66 22.81
N LYS A 55 7.97 -12.30 21.64
CA LYS A 55 8.51 -11.64 20.45
C LYS A 55 7.53 -10.65 19.84
N ILE A 56 6.24 -10.97 19.86
CA ILE A 56 5.17 -10.08 19.40
C ILE A 56 5.11 -8.83 20.28
N GLU A 57 5.16 -8.99 21.60
CA GLU A 57 5.15 -7.87 22.55
C GLU A 57 6.37 -6.96 22.38
N GLN A 58 7.56 -7.55 22.20
CA GLN A 58 8.78 -6.80 21.91
C GLN A 58 8.64 -5.99 20.62
N PHE A 59 8.17 -6.62 19.54
CA PHE A 59 7.94 -5.96 18.26
C PHE A 59 6.93 -4.82 18.36
N CYS A 60 5.79 -5.05 19.04
CA CYS A 60 4.75 -4.05 19.21
C CYS A 60 5.21 -2.85 20.05
N THR A 61 6.02 -3.10 21.08
CA THR A 61 6.60 -2.04 21.91
C THR A 61 7.53 -1.15 21.08
N GLU A 62 8.44 -1.76 20.32
CA GLU A 62 9.39 -1.03 19.49
C GLU A 62 8.70 -0.29 18.34
N TYR A 63 7.74 -0.95 17.68
CA TYR A 63 6.90 -0.32 16.66
C TYR A 63 6.16 0.91 17.19
N GLN A 64 5.64 0.86 18.43
CA GLN A 64 4.89 1.98 18.99
C GLN A 64 5.77 3.20 19.28
N VAL A 65 7.04 3.00 19.66
CA VAL A 65 8.02 4.08 19.82
C VAL A 65 8.27 4.79 18.49
N PHE A 66 8.44 4.03 17.41
CA PHE A 66 8.76 4.57 16.09
C PHE A 66 7.53 4.90 15.22
N LYS A 67 6.32 4.57 15.67
CA LYS A 67 5.08 4.66 14.87
C LYS A 67 4.86 6.04 14.24
N LEU A 68 5.05 7.11 15.00
CA LEU A 68 4.83 8.48 14.49
C LEU A 68 5.84 8.87 13.40
N GLU A 69 7.11 8.54 13.61
CA GLU A 69 8.18 8.83 12.65
C GLU A 69 8.02 8.00 11.38
N PHE A 70 7.69 6.72 11.53
CA PHE A 70 7.51 5.82 10.42
C PHE A 70 6.26 6.16 9.58
N VAL A 71 5.12 6.45 10.23
CA VAL A 71 3.90 6.86 9.53
C VAL A 71 4.08 8.17 8.78
N THR A 72 4.84 9.13 9.33
CA THR A 72 5.11 10.41 8.65
C THR A 72 5.99 10.22 7.42
N VAL A 73 7.07 9.44 7.53
CA VAL A 73 7.94 9.09 6.41
C VAL A 73 7.17 8.34 5.33
N VAL A 74 6.45 7.27 5.68
CA VAL A 74 5.64 6.48 4.74
C VAL A 74 4.57 7.34 4.07
N SER A 75 3.84 8.16 4.81
CA SER A 75 2.80 9.06 4.26
C SER A 75 3.35 10.11 3.30
N PHE A 76 4.60 10.53 3.49
CA PHE A 76 5.24 11.54 2.63
C PHE A 76 5.90 10.94 1.39
N SER A 77 6.43 9.72 1.50
CA SER A 77 7.30 9.10 0.50
C SER A 77 6.66 7.98 -0.32
N ILE A 78 5.63 7.30 0.20
CA ILE A 78 5.02 6.12 -0.43
C ILE A 78 3.59 6.47 -0.86
N GLY A 79 3.25 6.22 -2.13
CA GLY A 79 1.89 6.37 -2.66
C GLY A 79 1.56 7.73 -3.29
N ARG A 80 2.52 8.65 -3.44
CA ARG A 80 2.32 9.91 -4.19
C ARG A 80 2.47 9.74 -5.70
N SER A 81 1.88 8.69 -6.27
CA SER A 81 1.57 8.78 -7.70
C SER A 81 0.50 9.86 -7.84
N PRO A 82 0.65 10.85 -8.73
CA PRO A 82 -0.46 11.74 -9.07
C PRO A 82 -1.67 10.89 -9.47
N LEU A 83 -2.88 11.37 -9.16
CA LEU A 83 -4.12 10.79 -9.69
C LEU A 83 -3.93 10.62 -11.20
N HIS A 84 -3.85 9.37 -11.65
CA HIS A 84 -3.64 9.05 -13.05
C HIS A 84 -4.91 8.37 -13.56
N ILE A 85 -5.24 8.64 -14.82
CA ILE A 85 -6.43 8.08 -15.43
C ILE A 85 -6.20 6.59 -15.59
N THR A 86 -6.99 5.78 -14.89
CA THR A 86 -6.89 4.32 -14.91
C THR A 86 -7.81 3.71 -15.95
N ASP A 87 -8.93 4.38 -16.26
CA ASP A 87 -9.90 3.88 -17.21
C ASP A 87 -10.68 5.02 -17.91
N VAL A 88 -11.21 4.73 -19.09
CA VAL A 88 -12.00 5.67 -19.89
C VAL A 88 -13.27 4.98 -20.38
N SER A 89 -14.41 5.46 -19.91
CA SER A 89 -15.72 5.04 -20.38
C SER A 89 -16.28 6.10 -21.34
N TRP A 90 -16.70 5.70 -22.54
CA TRP A 90 -17.34 6.61 -23.49
C TRP A 90 -18.63 6.04 -24.05
N ARG A 91 -19.61 6.90 -24.29
CA ARG A 91 -20.87 6.52 -24.94
C ARG A 91 -21.31 7.58 -25.94
N LEU A 92 -21.90 7.12 -27.05
CA LEU A 92 -22.56 7.98 -28.01
C LEU A 92 -23.96 8.32 -27.51
N GLU A 93 -24.24 9.60 -27.33
CA GLU A 93 -25.54 10.08 -26.89
C GLU A 93 -26.41 10.35 -28.14
N TYR A 94 -27.35 9.45 -28.41
CA TYR A 94 -28.28 9.60 -29.52
C TYR A 94 -29.39 10.58 -29.14
N GLN A 95 -29.51 11.69 -29.86
CA GLN A 95 -30.70 12.54 -29.82
C GLN A 95 -31.66 12.11 -30.93
N ILE A 96 -32.83 11.57 -30.56
CA ILE A 96 -33.89 11.23 -31.51
C ILE A 96 -34.53 12.52 -32.01
N LYS A 97 -34.65 12.64 -33.34
CA LYS A 97 -35.25 13.78 -34.05
C LYS A 97 -36.70 14.00 -33.61
N ASN A 98 -37.03 15.18 -33.08
CA ASN A 98 -38.42 15.68 -33.00
C ASN A 98 -38.61 16.78 -34.06
N ASN A 99 -39.85 16.97 -34.52
CA ASN A 99 -40.34 17.79 -35.66
C ASN A 99 -40.09 19.31 -35.54
N GLN A 100 -38.99 19.75 -34.96
CA GLN A 100 -38.60 21.16 -34.90
C GLN A 100 -37.51 21.44 -35.94
N LEU A 101 -37.84 22.33 -36.88
CA LEU A 101 -37.13 22.65 -38.13
C LEU A 101 -35.71 23.24 -37.95
N HIS A 102 -35.26 23.52 -36.72
CA HIS A 102 -34.07 24.36 -36.47
C HIS A 102 -32.98 23.78 -35.54
N LYS A 103 -33.03 22.50 -35.12
CA LYS A 103 -31.92 21.91 -34.35
C LYS A 103 -30.97 21.11 -35.22
N THR A 104 -29.70 21.51 -35.26
CA THR A 104 -28.61 20.80 -35.92
C THR A 104 -28.31 19.52 -35.12
N TYR A 105 -28.53 18.36 -35.74
CA TYR A 105 -28.25 17.05 -35.13
C TYR A 105 -26.79 16.70 -35.38
N GLN A 106 -25.95 16.89 -34.37
CA GLN A 106 -24.57 16.42 -34.38
C GLN A 106 -24.42 15.32 -33.32
N PRO A 107 -23.71 14.22 -33.60
CA PRO A 107 -23.43 13.19 -32.60
C PRO A 107 -22.62 13.80 -31.44
N SER A 108 -23.13 13.67 -30.21
CA SER A 108 -22.41 14.02 -28.99
C SER A 108 -21.86 12.75 -28.33
N TYR A 109 -20.56 12.76 -28.04
CA TYR A 109 -19.90 11.69 -27.28
C TYR A 109 -19.74 12.17 -25.84
N LEU A 110 -20.22 11.37 -24.89
CA LEU A 110 -19.93 11.56 -23.48
C LEU A 110 -18.72 10.70 -23.13
N VAL A 111 -17.65 11.32 -22.64
CA VAL A 111 -16.43 10.64 -22.18
C VAL A 111 -16.29 10.88 -20.68
N THR A 112 -16.08 9.81 -19.93
CA THR A 112 -15.86 9.82 -18.48
C THR A 112 -14.50 9.19 -18.21
N LEU A 113 -13.64 9.94 -17.52
CA LEU A 113 -12.30 9.51 -17.13
C LEU A 113 -12.37 9.05 -15.67
N ASN A 114 -11.95 7.82 -15.41
CA ASN A 114 -11.86 7.26 -14.07
C ASN A 114 -10.43 7.47 -13.55
N VAL A 115 -10.31 7.91 -12.30
CA VAL A 115 -9.04 8.08 -11.58
C VAL A 115 -9.06 7.23 -10.32
N GLU A 116 -7.93 6.62 -9.97
CA GLU A 116 -7.73 5.87 -8.72
C GLU A 116 -7.38 6.78 -7.54
#